data_AF-A0A6N7XTT6-F1
#
_entry.id   AF-A0A6N7XTT6-F1
#
_cell.length_a   1.000
_cell.length_b   1.000
_cell.length_c   1.000
_cell.angle_alpha   90.00
_cell.angle_beta   90.00
_cell.angle_gamma   90.00
#
_symmetry.space_group_name_H-M   'P 1'
#
loop_
_entity.id
_entity.type
_entity.pdbx_description
1 polymer ?
#
loop_
_entity_poly.entity_id
_entity_poly.type
_entity_poly.pdbx_seq_one_letter_code
_entity_poly.pdbx_strand_id
1 'polypeptide(L)'
;MEIGTRIKEQRELKNWSQDELAEILNISRQSISKWELNKVYPSIDMLIKMSDLFDVSLDELIKGDKAFKKTIIETYQQPVSNQKDRPMNGWEFLSNYWWLFFPVAFIIWWMVQSFV
;
A
#
# COMPACT_ATOMS: atom_id res chain seq x y z
N MET A 1 8.04 -19.31 -13.41
CA MET A 1 8.89 -19.52 -12.23
C MET A 1 8.33 -18.62 -11.16
N GLU A 2 8.00 -19.19 -10.00
CA GLU A 2 7.42 -18.44 -8.88
C GLU A 2 8.55 -17.89 -8.02
N ILE A 3 8.33 -16.73 -7.38
CA ILE A 3 9.35 -16.05 -6.57
C ILE A 3 9.95 -16.96 -5.50
N GLY A 4 9.14 -17.80 -4.84
CA GLY A 4 9.61 -18.72 -3.80
C GLY A 4 10.64 -19.72 -4.27
N THR A 5 10.50 -20.23 -5.49
CA THR A 5 11.49 -21.15 -6.08
C THR A 5 12.83 -20.45 -6.26
N ARG A 6 12.83 -19.19 -6.69
CA ARG A 6 14.07 -18.44 -6.89
C ARG A 6 14.74 -18.03 -5.57
N ILE A 7 13.96 -17.70 -4.54
CA ILE A 7 14.50 -17.48 -3.19
C ILE A 7 15.22 -18.75 -2.71
N LYS A 8 14.61 -19.91 -2.90
CA LYS A 8 15.20 -21.20 -2.53
C LYS A 8 16.50 -21.46 -3.29
N GLU A 9 16.51 -21.26 -4.61
CA GLU A 9 17.70 -21.43 -5.44
C GLU A 9 18.84 -20.52 -5.00
N GLN A 10 18.59 -19.21 -4.80
CA GLN A 10 19.61 -18.26 -4.36
C GLN A 10 20.16 -18.61 -2.97
N ARG A 11 19.30 -19.06 -2.05
CA ARG A 11 19.70 -19.55 -0.74
C ARG A 11 20.62 -20.77 -0.87
N GLU A 12 20.26 -21.74 -1.70
CA GLU A 12 21.03 -22.97 -1.90
C GLU A 12 22.37 -22.70 -2.61
N LEU A 13 22.42 -21.75 -3.54
CA LEU A 13 23.68 -21.29 -4.17
C LEU A 13 24.68 -20.71 -3.15
N LYS A 14 24.17 -20.11 -2.07
CA LYS A 14 24.98 -19.59 -0.97
C LYS A 14 25.25 -20.63 0.13
N ASN A 15 24.76 -21.86 -0.02
CA ASN A 15 24.82 -22.94 0.97
C ASN A 15 24.16 -22.58 2.32
N TRP A 16 23.15 -21.71 2.32
CA TRP A 16 22.43 -21.35 3.54
C TRP A 16 21.26 -22.29 3.79
N SER A 17 20.99 -22.59 5.04
CA SER A 17 19.75 -23.17 5.54
C SER A 17 18.65 -22.11 5.64
N GLN A 18 17.39 -22.55 5.77
CA GLN A 18 16.27 -21.62 5.98
C GLN A 18 16.42 -20.82 7.28
N ASP A 19 17.07 -21.40 8.29
CA ASP A 19 17.36 -20.74 9.57
C ASP A 19 18.41 -19.64 9.40
N GLU A 20 19.51 -19.92 8.69
CA GLU A 20 20.54 -18.92 8.41
C GLU A 20 20.00 -17.75 7.59
N LEU A 21 19.20 -18.00 6.55
CA LEU A 21 18.57 -16.92 5.79
C LEU A 21 17.61 -16.09 6.65
N ALA A 22 16.89 -16.74 7.56
CA ALA A 22 15.99 -16.06 8.48
C ALA A 22 16.75 -15.18 9.48
N GLU A 23 17.87 -15.65 10.00
CA GLU A 23 18.76 -14.87 10.87
C GLU A 23 19.33 -13.65 10.14
N ILE A 24 19.85 -13.83 8.92
CA ILE A 24 20.41 -12.73 8.10
C ILE A 24 19.36 -11.65 7.82
N LEU A 25 18.13 -12.06 7.49
CA LEU A 25 17.03 -11.14 7.20
C LEU A 25 16.31 -10.62 8.46
N ASN A 26 16.70 -11.11 9.65
CA ASN A 26 16.11 -10.82 10.94
C ASN A 26 14.59 -11.05 10.99
N ILE A 27 14.16 -12.25 10.56
CA ILE A 27 12.77 -12.69 10.52
C ILE A 27 12.63 -14.12 11.03
N SER A 28 11.39 -14.62 11.13
CA SER A 28 11.16 -16.02 11.48
C SER A 28 11.49 -16.97 10.33
N ARG A 29 12.10 -18.13 10.63
CA ARG A 29 12.26 -19.26 9.69
C ARG A 29 10.95 -19.66 9.02
N GLN A 30 9.83 -19.55 9.74
CA GLN A 30 8.49 -19.84 9.20
C GLN A 30 8.13 -18.92 8.02
N SER A 31 8.58 -17.66 8.04
CA SER A 31 8.40 -16.73 6.93
C SER A 31 9.15 -17.22 5.68
N ILE A 32 10.42 -17.61 5.83
CA ILE A 32 11.23 -18.18 4.74
C ILE A 32 10.56 -19.42 4.16
N SER A 33 10.13 -20.35 5.01
CA SER A 33 9.44 -21.57 4.58
C SER A 33 8.15 -21.26 3.80
N LYS A 34 7.34 -20.30 4.26
CA LYS A 34 6.12 -19.89 3.55
C LYS A 34 6.42 -19.26 2.20
N TRP A 35 7.50 -18.47 2.10
CA TRP A 35 7.91 -17.86 0.83
C TRP A 35 8.39 -18.91 -0.16
N GLU A 36 9.27 -19.83 0.26
CA GLU A 36 9.79 -20.90 -0.60
C GLU A 36 8.71 -21.89 -1.07
N LEU A 37 7.64 -22.04 -0.29
CA LEU A 37 6.47 -22.86 -0.63
C LEU A 37 5.39 -22.07 -1.41
N ASN A 38 5.65 -20.82 -1.80
CA ASN A 38 4.72 -19.92 -2.49
C ASN A 38 3.37 -19.74 -1.76
N LYS A 39 3.34 -19.94 -0.43
CA LYS A 39 2.13 -19.76 0.40
C LYS A 39 1.82 -18.30 0.65
N VAL A 40 2.87 -17.47 0.74
CA VAL A 40 2.79 -16.04 1.03
C VAL A 40 3.89 -15.34 0.24
N TYR A 41 3.61 -14.14 -0.29
CA TYR A 41 4.62 -13.32 -0.92
C TYR A 41 5.43 -12.52 0.12
N PRO A 42 6.76 -12.36 -0.06
CA PRO A 42 7.53 -11.43 0.73
C PRO A 42 7.07 -9.99 0.48
N SER A 43 7.22 -9.11 1.47
CA SER A 43 6.97 -7.67 1.28
C SER A 43 7.99 -7.06 0.32
N ILE A 44 7.68 -5.90 -0.26
CA ILE A 44 8.63 -5.14 -1.10
C ILE A 44 9.95 -4.90 -0.38
N ASP A 45 9.92 -4.51 0.90
CA ASP A 45 11.15 -4.30 1.69
C ASP A 45 12.00 -5.57 1.80
N MET A 46 11.37 -6.74 1.95
CA MET A 46 12.09 -8.01 2.00
C MET A 46 12.66 -8.39 0.65
N LEU A 47 11.95 -8.09 -0.44
CA LEU A 47 12.46 -8.31 -1.79
C LEU A 47 13.67 -7.42 -2.11
N ILE A 48 13.67 -6.17 -1.65
CA ILE A 48 14.83 -5.27 -1.77
C ILE A 48 16.01 -5.80 -0.95
N LYS A 49 15.79 -6.19 0.31
CA LYS A 49 16.85 -6.80 1.13
C LYS A 49 17.41 -8.07 0.49
N MET A 50 16.55 -8.90 -0.09
CA MET A 50 16.97 -10.11 -0.79
C MET A 50 17.71 -9.82 -2.09
N SER A 51 17.32 -8.80 -2.85
CA SER A 51 18.07 -8.39 -4.05
C SER A 51 19.50 -7.98 -3.70
N ASP A 52 19.66 -7.21 -2.62
CA ASP A 52 20.98 -6.80 -2.13
C ASP A 52 21.78 -7.99 -1.58
N LEU A 53 21.14 -8.87 -0.81
CA LEU A 53 21.77 -10.03 -0.19
C LEU A 53 22.25 -11.07 -1.22
N PHE A 54 21.45 -11.31 -2.26
CA PHE A 54 21.75 -12.28 -3.30
C PHE A 54 22.61 -11.71 -4.43
N ASP A 55 22.84 -10.38 -4.45
CA ASP A 55 23.54 -9.67 -5.51
C ASP A 55 22.87 -9.86 -6.88
N VAL A 56 21.54 -9.78 -6.91
CA VAL A 56 20.71 -9.89 -8.10
C VAL A 56 19.76 -8.71 -8.19
N SER A 57 19.39 -8.28 -9.39
CA SER A 57 18.42 -7.20 -9.51
C SER A 57 17.03 -7.60 -8.99
N LEU A 58 16.25 -6.65 -8.49
CA LEU A 58 14.87 -6.92 -8.07
C LEU A 58 14.02 -7.46 -9.24
N ASP A 59 14.21 -6.93 -10.46
CA ASP A 59 13.58 -7.50 -11.66
C ASP A 59 13.96 -8.96 -11.79
N GLU A 60 15.25 -9.29 -11.74
CA GLU A 60 15.72 -10.67 -11.79
C GLU A 60 15.19 -11.52 -10.65
N LEU A 61 14.90 -10.99 -9.47
CA LEU A 61 14.31 -11.76 -8.37
C LEU A 61 12.82 -12.08 -8.62
N ILE A 62 12.07 -11.19 -9.28
CA ILE A 62 10.61 -11.31 -9.51
C ILE A 62 10.21 -11.71 -10.95
N LYS A 63 11.14 -11.68 -11.90
CA LYS A 63 10.95 -11.96 -13.32
C LYS A 63 10.26 -13.29 -13.55
N GLY A 64 9.12 -13.24 -14.24
CA GLY A 64 8.34 -14.42 -14.61
C GLY A 64 7.18 -14.74 -13.66
N ASP A 65 7.06 -14.05 -12.52
CA ASP A 65 5.91 -14.18 -11.62
C ASP A 65 4.80 -13.18 -11.99
N LYS A 66 3.99 -13.58 -12.97
CA LYS A 66 2.84 -12.77 -13.46
C LYS A 66 1.79 -12.56 -12.37
N ALA A 67 1.64 -13.52 -11.46
CA ALA A 67 0.68 -13.45 -10.35
C ALA A 67 1.13 -12.39 -9.34
N PHE A 68 2.41 -12.40 -8.95
CA PHE A 68 2.98 -11.36 -8.09
C PHE A 68 2.83 -9.96 -8.70
N LYS A 69 3.17 -9.79 -9.99
CA LYS A 69 3.01 -8.50 -10.66
C LYS A 69 1.56 -8.01 -10.63
N LYS A 70 0.59 -8.91 -10.84
CA LYS A 70 -0.84 -8.59 -10.73
C LYS A 70 -1.20 -8.18 -9.30
N THR A 71 -0.76 -8.92 -8.28
CA THR A 71 -1.00 -8.60 -6.86
C THR A 71 -0.44 -7.24 -6.47
N ILE A 72 0.79 -6.92 -6.89
CA ILE A 72 1.41 -5.62 -6.65
C ILE A 72 0.58 -4.54 -7.34
N ILE A 73 0.26 -4.69 -8.63
CA ILE A 73 -0.55 -3.73 -9.36
C ILE A 73 -1.90 -3.53 -8.68
N GLU A 74 -2.61 -4.59 -8.26
CA GLU A 74 -3.89 -4.48 -7.56
C GLU A 74 -3.78 -3.83 -6.18
N THR A 75 -2.68 -4.07 -5.47
CA THR A 75 -2.41 -3.48 -4.14
C THR A 75 -2.09 -1.99 -4.23
N TYR A 76 -1.35 -1.55 -5.25
CA TYR A 76 -0.94 -0.15 -5.45
C TYR A 76 -1.87 0.64 -6.39
N GLN A 77 -2.73 -0.02 -7.18
CA GLN A 77 -3.82 0.61 -7.93
C GLN A 77 -5.06 0.87 -7.08
N GLN A 78 -5.09 0.39 -5.83
CA GLN A 78 -6.01 0.97 -4.85
C GLN A 78 -5.68 2.47 -4.76
N PRO A 79 -6.63 3.39 -5.05
CA PRO A 79 -6.40 4.80 -4.75
C PRO A 79 -6.10 4.88 -3.25
N VAL A 80 -4.98 5.52 -2.88
CA VAL A 80 -4.65 5.88 -1.50
C VAL A 80 -5.92 6.41 -0.87
N SER A 81 -6.53 5.60 0.01
CA SER A 81 -7.81 5.81 0.68
C SER A 81 -8.69 6.93 0.09
N ASN A 82 -9.80 6.55 -0.55
CA ASN A 82 -10.92 7.47 -0.67
C ASN A 82 -11.37 7.86 0.75
N GLN A 83 -10.83 8.95 1.28
CA GLN A 83 -11.33 9.68 2.43
C GLN A 83 -12.62 10.43 2.05
N LYS A 84 -13.50 9.77 1.27
CA LYS A 84 -14.68 10.36 0.62
C LYS A 84 -16.00 9.72 1.06
N ASP A 85 -15.94 8.70 1.92
CA ASP A 85 -17.11 8.17 2.64
C ASP A 85 -17.13 8.62 4.11
N ARG A 86 -16.48 9.75 4.42
CA ARG A 86 -16.69 10.43 5.70
C ARG A 86 -17.90 11.36 5.56
N PRO A 87 -18.85 11.36 6.51
CA PRO A 87 -19.90 12.37 6.50
C PRO A 87 -19.26 13.75 6.45
N MET A 88 -19.82 14.63 5.64
CA MET A 88 -19.28 15.96 5.40
C MET A 88 -19.12 16.67 6.75
N ASN A 89 -17.91 17.12 7.06
CA ASN A 89 -17.67 17.81 8.32
C ASN A 89 -18.18 19.27 8.24
N GLY A 90 -18.39 19.90 9.40
CA GLY A 90 -18.94 21.27 9.44
C GLY A 90 -18.10 22.30 8.68
N TRP A 91 -16.79 22.10 8.59
CA TRP A 91 -15.88 22.98 7.85
C TRP A 91 -16.04 22.87 6.33
N GLU A 92 -16.24 21.64 5.82
CA GLU A 92 -16.51 21.37 4.40
C GLU A 92 -17.89 21.89 3.98
N PHE A 93 -18.88 21.82 4.86
CA PHE A 93 -20.18 22.44 4.61
C PHE A 93 -20.05 23.96 4.53
N LEU A 94 -19.37 24.58 5.50
CA LEU A 94 -19.22 26.03 5.54
C LEU A 94 -18.46 26.58 4.33
N SER A 95 -17.39 25.90 3.89
CA SER A 95 -16.59 26.33 2.74
C SER A 95 -17.37 26.23 1.41
N ASN A 96 -18.19 25.19 1.25
CA ASN A 96 -18.93 24.94 0.01
C ASN A 96 -20.22 25.76 -0.10
N TYR A 97 -20.78 26.23 1.02
CA TYR A 97 -22.06 26.96 1.08
C TYR A 97 -21.94 28.38 1.66
N TRP A 98 -20.76 28.98 1.66
CA TRP A 98 -20.56 30.37 2.12
C TRP A 98 -21.53 31.36 1.46
N TRP A 99 -21.86 31.13 0.18
CA TRP A 99 -22.75 31.97 -0.60
C TRP A 99 -24.18 32.10 -0.02
N LEU A 100 -24.62 31.17 0.86
CA LEU A 100 -25.91 31.27 1.55
C LEU A 100 -25.99 32.49 2.47
N PHE A 101 -24.87 33.09 2.84
CA PHE A 101 -24.84 34.35 3.59
C PHE A 101 -25.58 35.48 2.86
N PHE A 102 -25.42 35.59 1.55
CA PHE A 102 -26.01 36.68 0.76
C PHE A 102 -27.55 36.70 0.79
N PRO A 103 -28.28 35.61 0.46
CA PRO A 103 -29.73 35.60 0.52
C PRO A 103 -30.26 35.73 1.96
N VAL A 104 -29.57 35.17 2.97
CA VAL A 104 -29.98 35.30 4.37
C VAL A 104 -29.85 36.75 4.85
N ALA A 105 -28.72 37.41 4.55
CA ALA A 105 -28.51 38.82 4.87
C ALA A 105 -29.54 39.72 4.15
N PHE A 106 -29.85 39.40 2.90
CA PHE A 106 -30.88 40.11 2.13
C PHE A 106 -32.27 39.98 2.77
N ILE A 107 -32.67 38.79 3.20
CA ILE A 107 -33.97 38.56 3.85
C ILE A 107 -34.05 39.27 5.21
N ILE A 108 -32.98 39.25 6.00
CA ILE A 108 -32.93 39.95 7.30
C ILE A 108 -33.06 41.46 7.08
N TRP A 109 -32.29 42.00 6.14
CA TRP A 109 -32.37 43.41 5.77
C TRP A 109 -33.77 43.79 5.29
N TRP A 110 -34.38 42.95 4.47
CA TRP A 110 -35.75 43.13 3.97
C TRP A 110 -36.80 43.12 5.08
N MET A 111 -36.71 42.19 6.04
CA MET A 111 -37.61 42.15 7.19
C MET A 111 -37.47 43.40 8.06
N VAL A 112 -36.26 43.88 8.33
CA VAL A 112 -36.05 45.09 9.14
C VAL A 112 -36.69 46.32 8.48
N GLN A 113 -36.63 46.43 7.15
CA GLN A 113 -37.31 47.51 6.42
C GLN A 113 -38.83 47.38 6.40
N SER A 114 -39.40 46.18 6.58
CA SER A 114 -40.87 46.02 6.59
C SER A 114 -41.55 46.51 7.87
N PHE A 115 -40.79 46.76 8.94
CA PHE A 115 -41.30 47.22 10.23
C PHE A 115 -40.95 48.69 10.55
N VAL A 116 -40.29 49.39 9.61
CA VAL A 116 -39.98 50.82 9.68
C VAL A 116 -40.76 51.54 8.58
#